data_AF-A0A142VZF2-F1
#
_entry.id   AF-A0A142VZF2-F1
#
_cell.length_a   1.000
_cell.length_b   1.000
_cell.length_c   1.000
_cell.angle_alpha   90.00
_cell.angle_beta   90.00
_cell.angle_gamma   90.00
#
_symmetry.space_group_name_H-M   'P 1'
#
loop_
_entity.id
_entity.type
_entity.pdbx_description
1 polymer ?
#
loop_
_entity_poly.entity_id
_entity_poly.type
_entity_poly.pdbx_seq_one_letter_code
_entity_poly.pdbx_strand_id
1 'polypeptide(L)'
;MGGWTKDGQRRATHLFEAAAWYQAVRPVCRCGHGASFDPYGLWWLFQRKMWDDDLRRAREKFWCARCKARTGKRIRPVRLDLVEPGKDDIRLPMPDEREWKRALSRFRA
;
A
#
# COMPACT_ATOMS: atom_id res chain seq x y z
N MET A 1 10.90 -8.77 -10.61
CA MET A 1 9.79 -9.30 -11.44
C MET A 1 8.76 -9.93 -10.52
N GLY A 2 7.59 -9.29 -10.36
CA GLY A 2 6.49 -9.81 -9.55
C GLY A 2 5.97 -11.15 -10.08
N GLY A 3 5.62 -12.05 -9.16
CA GLY A 3 5.05 -13.35 -9.50
C GLY A 3 3.55 -13.28 -9.82
N TRP A 4 2.97 -14.40 -10.23
CA TRP A 4 1.53 -14.55 -10.42
C TRP A 4 0.90 -15.13 -9.14
N THR A 5 -0.29 -14.68 -8.76
CA THR A 5 -1.12 -15.35 -7.76
C THR A 5 -1.73 -16.62 -8.36
N LYS A 6 -2.24 -17.53 -7.52
CA LYS A 6 -2.92 -18.76 -7.97
C LYS A 6 -4.14 -18.48 -8.86
N ASP A 7 -4.72 -17.29 -8.71
CA ASP A 7 -5.88 -16.81 -9.47
C ASP A 7 -5.48 -16.10 -10.77
N GLY A 8 -4.20 -16.16 -11.17
CA GLY A 8 -3.70 -15.53 -12.40
C GLY A 8 -3.52 -14.01 -12.32
N GLN A 9 -3.69 -13.40 -11.15
CA GLN A 9 -3.47 -11.97 -10.96
C GLN A 9 -1.98 -11.68 -10.74
N ARG A 10 -1.51 -10.53 -11.22
CA ARG A 10 -0.14 -10.08 -10.94
C ARG A 10 -0.02 -9.78 -9.45
N ARG A 11 0.99 -10.35 -8.79
CA ARG A 11 1.23 -10.18 -7.36
C ARG A 11 2.18 -9.02 -7.14
N ALA A 12 1.65 -7.89 -6.68
CA ALA A 12 2.50 -6.75 -6.39
C ALA A 12 3.43 -7.09 -5.23
N THR A 13 4.68 -6.70 -5.41
CA THR A 13 5.76 -6.79 -4.42
C THR A 13 6.13 -5.40 -3.88
N HIS A 14 5.82 -4.36 -4.65
CA HIS A 14 6.03 -2.96 -4.29
C HIS A 14 4.71 -2.17 -4.34
N LEU A 15 4.60 -1.08 -3.57
CA LEU A 15 3.45 -0.18 -3.60
C LEU A 15 3.27 0.46 -4.98
N PHE A 16 4.36 0.71 -5.71
CA PHE A 16 4.27 1.18 -7.09
C PHE A 16 3.53 0.18 -7.98
N GLU A 17 3.86 -1.11 -7.90
CA GLU A 17 3.18 -2.15 -8.68
C GLU A 17 1.69 -2.24 -8.31
N ALA A 18 1.38 -2.09 -7.01
CA ALA A 18 0.01 -2.04 -6.53
C ALA A 18 -0.75 -0.83 -7.13
N ALA A 19 -0.13 0.34 -7.22
CA ALA A 19 -0.70 1.51 -7.89
C ALA A 19 -0.87 1.29 -9.40
N ALA A 20 0.16 0.74 -10.06
CA ALA A 20 0.15 0.48 -11.50
C ALA A 20 -0.91 -0.56 -11.92
N TRP A 21 -1.25 -1.49 -11.05
CA TRP A 21 -2.28 -2.52 -11.28
C TRP A 21 -3.60 -2.21 -10.59
N TYR A 22 -3.73 -1.02 -10.01
CA TYR A 22 -4.93 -0.57 -9.31
C TYR A 22 -5.41 -1.59 -8.24
N GLN A 23 -4.47 -2.00 -7.38
CA GLN A 23 -4.71 -2.89 -6.24
C GLN A 23 -4.58 -2.10 -4.95
N ALA A 24 -5.67 -1.93 -4.20
CA ALA A 24 -5.64 -1.23 -2.92
C ALA A 24 -4.86 -2.03 -1.87
N VAL A 25 -4.19 -1.31 -0.98
CA VAL A 25 -3.33 -1.94 0.04
C VAL A 25 -4.05 -1.92 1.37
N ARG A 26 -4.30 -3.09 1.93
CA ARG A 26 -5.00 -3.27 3.20
C ARG A 26 -4.07 -3.87 4.26
N PRO A 27 -3.50 -3.04 5.17
CA PRO A 27 -2.78 -3.56 6.33
C PRO A 27 -3.74 -4.25 7.30
N VAL A 28 -3.44 -5.50 7.65
CA VAL A 28 -4.26 -6.29 8.59
C VAL A 28 -3.50 -6.47 9.90
N CYS A 29 -4.10 -5.99 10.99
CA CYS A 29 -3.57 -6.15 12.34
C CYS A 29 -3.90 -7.54 12.91
N ARG A 30 -3.09 -8.00 13.88
CA ARG A 30 -3.38 -9.21 14.68
C ARG A 30 -4.75 -9.17 15.36
N CYS A 31 -5.27 -7.98 15.67
CA CYS A 31 -6.61 -7.83 16.26
C CYS A 31 -7.76 -7.96 15.25
N GLY A 32 -7.48 -8.26 13.97
CA GLY A 32 -8.46 -8.37 12.90
C GLY A 32 -8.83 -7.03 12.23
N HIS A 33 -8.45 -5.90 12.83
CA HIS A 33 -8.66 -4.59 12.20
C HIS A 33 -7.78 -4.40 10.96
N GLY A 34 -8.38 -4.01 9.84
CA GLY A 34 -7.66 -3.59 8.65
C GLY A 34 -8.52 -2.67 7.79
N ALA A 35 -7.89 -1.64 7.23
CA ALA A 35 -8.49 -0.65 6.35
C ALA A 35 -7.66 -0.60 5.06
N SER A 36 -8.33 -0.48 3.91
CA SER A 36 -7.67 -0.33 2.62
C SER A 36 -7.28 1.13 2.39
N PHE A 37 -6.19 1.32 1.67
CA PHE A 37 -5.69 2.62 1.24
C PHE A 37 -5.72 2.69 -0.28
N ASP A 38 -6.07 3.86 -0.80
CA ASP A 38 -5.92 4.15 -2.22
C ASP A 38 -4.44 3.95 -2.61
N PRO A 39 -4.15 3.13 -3.64
CA PRO A 39 -2.79 2.72 -3.90
C PRO A 39 -1.93 3.85 -4.49
N TYR A 40 -2.52 4.78 -5.24
CA TYR A 40 -1.79 5.92 -5.81
C TYR A 40 -1.36 6.90 -4.72
N GLY A 41 -2.30 7.30 -3.86
CA GLY A 41 -2.02 8.22 -2.76
C GLY A 41 -1.04 7.58 -1.76
N LEU A 42 -1.15 6.28 -1.52
CA LEU A 42 -0.23 5.57 -0.63
C LEU A 42 1.19 5.49 -1.20
N TRP A 43 1.33 5.08 -2.46
CA TRP A 43 2.64 5.09 -3.13
C TRP A 43 3.24 6.50 -3.11
N TRP A 44 2.45 7.53 -3.39
CA TRP A 44 2.93 8.91 -3.41
C TRP A 44 3.40 9.39 -2.05
N LEU A 45 2.71 9.01 -0.96
CA LEU A 45 3.18 9.29 0.39
C LEU A 45 4.57 8.70 0.64
N PHE A 46 4.80 7.45 0.20
CA PHE A 46 6.08 6.78 0.35
C PHE A 46 7.19 7.48 -0.46
N GLN A 47 6.90 7.87 -1.70
CA GLN A 47 7.85 8.62 -2.53
C GLN A 47 8.22 9.97 -1.90
N ARG A 48 7.23 10.75 -1.46
CA ARG A 48 7.45 12.05 -0.80
C ARG A 48 8.26 11.95 0.49
N LYS A 49 8.19 10.80 1.18
CA LYS A 49 8.94 10.54 2.41
C LYS A 49 10.25 9.80 2.17
N MET A 50 10.58 9.48 0.91
CA MET A 50 11.72 8.65 0.53
C MET A 50 11.76 7.33 1.32
N TRP A 51 10.58 6.74 1.54
CA TRP A 51 10.46 5.44 2.18
C TRP A 51 10.54 4.34 1.14
N ASP A 52 11.09 3.20 1.56
CA ASP A 52 11.13 1.99 0.75
C ASP A 52 9.70 1.47 0.52
N ASP A 53 9.36 1.27 -0.75
CA ASP A 53 8.03 0.90 -1.19
C ASP A 53 7.86 -0.62 -1.40
N ASP A 54 8.87 -1.44 -1.12
CA ASP A 54 8.72 -2.89 -0.97
C ASP A 54 7.65 -3.19 0.10
N LEU A 55 6.68 -4.06 -0.21
CA LEU A 55 5.55 -4.31 0.69
C LEU A 55 5.97 -4.85 2.07
N ARG A 56 7.09 -5.58 2.16
CA ARG A 56 7.58 -6.10 3.45
C ARG A 56 8.12 -4.96 4.32
N ARG A 57 8.86 -4.02 3.73
CA ARG A 57 9.39 -2.83 4.41
C ARG A 57 8.29 -1.80 4.68
N ALA A 58 7.38 -1.60 3.73
CA ALA A 58 6.24 -0.71 3.85
C ALA A 58 5.37 -1.07 5.05
N ARG A 59 5.17 -2.37 5.33
CA ARG A 59 4.44 -2.88 6.50
C ARG A 59 4.90 -2.23 7.81
N GLU A 60 6.18 -1.90 7.94
CA GLU A 60 6.76 -1.33 9.16
C GLU A 60 6.34 0.12 9.42
N LYS A 61 5.87 0.83 8.38
CA LYS A 61 5.38 2.20 8.48
C LYS A 61 3.92 2.28 8.94
N PHE A 62 3.22 1.15 8.94
CA PHE A 62 1.83 1.07 9.40
C PHE A 62 1.72 0.66 10.87
N TRP A 63 0.64 1.10 11.51
CA TRP A 63 0.26 0.67 12.85
C TRP A 63 -1.26 0.73 13.01
N CYS A 64 -1.79 -0.10 13.90
CA CYS A 64 -3.22 -0.20 14.12
C CYS A 64 -3.74 0.91 15.04
N ALA A 65 -4.60 1.77 14.49
CA ALA A 65 -5.29 2.82 15.24
C ALA A 65 -6.11 2.27 16.41
N ARG A 66 -6.87 1.18 16.18
CA ARG A 66 -7.69 0.53 17.22
C ARG A 66 -6.87 -0.04 18.37
N CYS A 67 -5.73 -0.68 18.07
CA CYS A 67 -4.85 -1.17 19.13
C CYS A 67 -4.23 -0.03 19.93
N LYS A 68 -3.77 1.05 19.26
CA LYS A 68 -3.23 2.22 19.95
C LYS A 68 -4.26 2.85 20.88
N ALA A 69 -5.51 3.01 20.43
CA ALA A 69 -6.59 3.55 21.26
C ALA A 69 -6.91 2.66 22.47
N ARG A 70 -6.90 1.33 22.30
CA ARG A 70 -7.26 0.38 23.37
C ARG A 70 -6.13 0.13 24.39
N THR A 71 -4.89 0.06 23.94
CA THR A 71 -3.76 -0.40 24.77
C THR A 71 -2.63 0.62 24.90
N GLY A 72 -2.72 1.77 24.23
CA GLY A 72 -1.65 2.77 24.13
C GLY A 72 -0.50 2.38 23.19
N LYS A 73 -0.44 1.13 22.71
CA LYS A 73 0.70 0.61 21.94
C LYS A 73 0.45 0.65 20.43
N ARG A 74 1.47 1.07 19.67
CA ARG A 74 1.47 1.01 18.20
C ARG A 74 1.80 -0.41 17.74
N ILE A 75 0.75 -1.19 17.47
CA ILE A 75 0.90 -2.57 16.98
C ILE A 75 1.01 -2.56 15.46
N ARG A 76 2.11 -3.13 14.94
CA ARG A 76 2.33 -3.29 13.50
C ARG A 76 1.38 -4.33 12.90
N PRO A 77 0.91 -4.14 11.66
CA PRO A 77 0.13 -5.15 10.96
C PRO A 77 0.94 -6.43 10.73
N VAL A 78 0.26 -7.57 10.71
CA VAL A 78 0.90 -8.87 10.47
C VAL A 78 1.17 -9.10 8.98
N ARG A 79 0.28 -8.59 8.12
CA ARG A 79 0.37 -8.69 6.65
C ARG A 79 -0.21 -7.45 5.98
N LEU A 80 0.19 -7.24 4.74
CA LEU A 80 -0.47 -6.31 3.82
C LEU A 80 -1.18 -7.16 2.77
N ASP A 81 -2.50 -6.98 2.67
CA ASP A 81 -3.30 -7.61 1.64
C ASP A 81 -3.43 -6.65 0.46
N LEU A 82 -3.42 -7.20 -0.75
CA LEU A 82 -3.77 -6.49 -1.96
C LEU A 82 -5.22 -6.86 -2.28
N VAL A 83 -6.08 -5.86 -2.36
CA VAL A 83 -7.52 -6.04 -2.57
C VAL A 83 -8.00 -5.17 -3.72
N GLU A 84 -9.18 -5.46 -4.24
CA GLU A 84 -9.82 -4.57 -5.20
C GLU A 84 -10.13 -3.22 -4.55
N PRO A 85 -9.80 -2.08 -5.20
CA PRO A 85 -10.08 -0.77 -4.66
C PRO A 85 -11.57 -0.52 -4.46
N GLY A 86 -11.91 0.07 -3.32
CA GLY A 86 -13.28 0.38 -2.92
C GLY A 86 -13.51 1.88 -2.72
N LYS A 87 -14.79 2.26 -2.59
CA LYS A 87 -15.15 3.65 -2.27
C LYS A 87 -14.73 4.07 -0.86
N ASP A 88 -14.61 3.10 0.05
CA ASP A 88 -14.25 3.29 1.45
C ASP A 88 -12.73 3.30 1.69
N ASP A 89 -11.94 3.25 0.63
CA ASP A 89 -10.49 3.29 0.73
C ASP A 89 -10.03 4.64 1.30
N ILE A 90 -9.07 4.57 2.22
CA ILE A 90 -8.45 5.76 2.79
C ILE A 90 -7.69 6.47 1.68
N ARG A 91 -8.20 7.64 1.28
CA ARG A 91 -7.59 8.47 0.25
C ARG A 91 -6.53 9.37 0.86
N LEU A 92 -5.32 9.25 0.33
CA LEU A 92 -4.19 10.13 0.63
C LEU A 92 -4.04 11.16 -0.50
N PRO A 93 -3.26 12.23 -0.30
CA PRO A 93 -2.97 13.18 -1.38
C PRO A 93 -2.45 12.41 -2.61
N MET A 94 -3.08 12.64 -3.75
CA MET A 94 -2.70 11.99 -5.01
C MET A 94 -1.41 12.60 -5.56
N PRO A 95 -0.59 11.82 -6.29
CA PRO A 95 0.48 12.40 -7.10
C PRO A 95 -0.14 13.28 -8.19
N ASP A 96 0.57 14.32 -8.59
CA ASP A 96 0.20 15.01 -9.82
C ASP A 96 0.47 14.11 -11.04
N GLU A 97 -0.14 14.44 -12.17
CA GLU A 97 -0.04 13.63 -13.39
C GLU A 97 1.41 13.51 -13.89
N ARG A 98 2.22 14.55 -13.69
CA ARG A 98 3.61 14.60 -14.15
C ARG A 98 4.48 13.62 -13.38
N GLU A 99 4.37 13.61 -12.06
CA GLU A 99 5.12 12.72 -11.17
C GLU A 99 4.70 11.26 -11.40
N TRP A 100 3.40 11.01 -11.61
CA TRP A 100 2.94 9.67 -11.98
C TRP A 100 3.53 9.20 -13.31
N LYS A 101 3.47 10.04 -14.36
CA LYS A 101 4.07 9.74 -15.67
C LYS A 101 5.58 9.50 -15.56
N ARG A 102 6.29 10.28 -14.73
CA ARG A 102 7.72 10.11 -14.49
C ARG A 102 8.03 8.75 -13.85
N ALA A 103 7.25 8.34 -12.86
CA ALA A 103 7.40 7.03 -12.23
C ALA A 103 7.11 5.87 -13.19
N LEU A 104 6.04 5.98 -13.98
CA LEU A 104 5.72 5.00 -15.03
C LEU A 104 6.85 4.86 -16.06
N SER A 105 7.48 5.97 -16.47
CA SER A 105 8.62 5.95 -17.39
C SER A 105 9.80 5.17 -16.81
N ARG A 106 10.14 5.43 -15.54
CA ARG A 106 11.23 4.71 -14.84
C ARG A 106 10.97 3.22 -14.66
N PHE A 107 9.71 2.81 -14.58
CA PHE A 107 9.34 1.40 -14.43
C PHE A 107 9.39 0.63 -15.76
N ARG A 108 9.22 1.32 -16.89
CA ARG A 108 9.23 0.70 -18.22
C ARG A 108 10.63 0.62 -18.86
N ALA A 109 11.57 1.44 -18.40
CA ALA A 109 12.97 1.46 -18.82
C ALA A 109 13.75 0.30 -18.20
#